data_AF-K7ESF3-F1
#
_entry.id   AF-K7ESF3-F1
#
_cell.length_a   1.000
_cell.length_b   1.000
_cell.length_c   1.000
_cell.angle_alpha   90.00
_cell.angle_beta   90.00
_cell.angle_gamma   90.00
#
_symmetry.space_group_name_H-M   'P 1'
#
loop_
_entity.id
_entity.type
_entity.pdbx_description
1 polymer ?
#
loop_
_entity_poly.entity_id
_entity_poly.type
_entity_poly.pdbx_seq_one_letter_code
_entity_poly.pdbx_strand_id
1 'polypeptide(L)'
;MTKTDPAPMAPPPRGEEEEEEEEDEPVPEAPSPTQERRQKPVVHPSAPAPLPKDYAFTFFDPNDPACQEILFDPQTTIPELFAIVRQWVPQVQHKIDVIGNEILRRGCHVNDRDGLTDMTLLHYACKAGAHGV
;
A
#
# COMPACT_ATOMS: atom_id res chain seq x y z
N MET A 1 35.75 14.77 84.81
CA MET A 1 37.05 14.12 84.53
C MET A 1 36.75 12.65 84.27
N THR A 2 36.90 12.04 83.11
CA THR A 2 37.57 12.34 81.82
C THR A 2 36.93 11.42 80.78
N LYS A 3 36.61 11.87 79.56
CA LYS A 3 37.27 11.58 78.26
C LYS A 3 36.10 11.60 77.24
N THR A 4 36.14 11.97 75.97
CA THR A 4 37.16 12.22 74.95
C THR A 4 36.37 12.75 73.72
N ASP A 5 36.87 13.79 73.04
CA ASP A 5 36.44 14.31 71.71
C ASP A 5 36.65 13.27 70.57
N PRO A 6 36.10 13.37 69.31
CA PRO A 6 36.03 14.62 68.52
C PRO A 6 34.94 14.81 67.42
N ALA A 7 34.63 16.09 67.15
CA ALA A 7 34.58 16.82 65.85
C ALA A 7 33.60 16.40 64.70
N PRO A 8 33.46 17.20 63.60
CA PRO A 8 32.27 18.03 63.35
C PRO A 8 31.55 17.66 62.02
N MET A 9 30.28 18.05 61.85
CA MET A 9 29.60 17.94 60.56
C MET A 9 28.98 19.27 60.15
N ALA A 10 29.49 19.79 59.03
CA ALA A 10 29.01 20.98 58.33
C ALA A 10 27.56 20.79 57.85
N PRO A 11 26.78 21.87 57.68
CA PRO A 11 25.43 21.76 57.14
C PRO A 11 25.48 21.69 55.60
N PRO A 12 24.76 20.77 54.94
CA PRO A 12 24.44 20.91 53.54
C PRO A 12 23.16 21.75 53.33
N PRO A 13 22.98 22.29 52.10
CA PRO A 13 22.08 23.42 51.82
C PRO A 13 20.63 22.99 51.58
N ARG A 14 19.81 24.03 51.40
CA ARG A 14 18.36 24.04 51.23
C ARG A 14 17.98 23.79 49.77
N GLY A 15 17.03 22.87 49.56
CA GLY A 15 16.08 22.85 48.44
C GLY A 15 16.62 22.28 47.13
N GLU A 16 15.93 21.24 46.65
CA GLU A 16 15.55 21.04 45.25
C GLU A 16 14.43 19.99 45.25
N GLU A 17 13.25 20.43 44.82
CA GLU A 17 12.07 19.62 44.55
C GLU A 17 12.38 18.86 43.26
N GLU A 18 12.51 17.53 43.32
CA GLU A 18 12.67 16.72 42.10
C GLU A 18 11.28 16.24 41.66
N GLU A 19 10.97 16.62 40.43
CA GLU A 19 9.70 16.56 39.72
C GLU A 19 9.18 15.12 39.60
N GLU A 20 7.90 14.91 39.91
CA GLU A 20 7.20 13.67 39.58
C GLU A 20 7.12 13.57 38.04
N GLU A 21 7.86 12.63 37.45
CA GLU A 21 7.72 12.28 36.03
C GLU A 21 6.32 11.72 35.80
N GLU A 22 5.46 12.52 35.17
CA GLU A 22 4.13 12.13 34.73
C GLU A 22 4.29 11.09 33.61
N GLU A 23 4.00 9.81 33.91
CA GLU A 23 4.00 8.73 32.92
C GLU A 23 2.93 9.03 31.86
N ASP A 24 3.37 9.38 30.66
CA ASP A 24 2.54 9.66 29.48
C ASP A 24 1.81 8.36 29.07
N GLU A 25 0.51 8.27 29.36
CA GLU A 25 -0.29 7.11 28.95
C GLU A 25 -0.37 7.03 27.41
N PRO A 26 -0.26 5.83 26.82
CA PRO A 26 -0.27 5.70 25.37
C PRO A 26 -1.66 6.05 24.80
N VAL A 27 -1.72 7.13 24.04
CA VAL A 27 -2.93 7.56 23.32
C VAL A 27 -3.38 6.43 22.37
N PRO A 28 -4.65 5.98 22.42
CA PRO A 28 -5.13 4.92 21.53
C PRO A 28 -5.10 5.40 20.09
N GLU A 29 -4.34 4.69 19.26
CA GLU A 29 -4.20 4.93 17.82
C GLU A 29 -5.59 4.91 17.16
N ALA A 30 -5.96 6.03 16.51
CA ALA A 30 -7.24 6.12 15.82
C ALA A 30 -7.31 5.03 14.74
N PRO A 31 -8.39 4.24 14.66
CA PRO A 31 -8.50 3.19 13.67
C PRO A 31 -8.46 3.82 12.28
N SER A 32 -7.37 3.55 11.55
CA SER A 32 -7.29 3.88 10.14
C SER A 32 -8.46 3.21 9.41
N PRO A 33 -9.01 3.82 8.33
CA PRO A 33 -10.05 3.19 7.53
C PRO A 33 -9.43 2.05 6.73
N THR A 34 -9.02 0.98 7.42
CA THR A 34 -8.76 -0.31 6.81
C THR A 34 -10.10 -0.82 6.33
N GLN A 35 -10.40 -0.52 5.06
CA GLN A 35 -11.23 -1.35 4.19
C GLN A 35 -11.09 -2.79 4.67
N GLU A 36 -12.17 -3.39 5.19
CA GLU A 36 -12.12 -4.70 5.86
C GLU A 36 -11.16 -5.61 5.12
N ARG A 37 -9.99 -5.90 5.74
CA ARG A 37 -8.93 -6.63 5.07
C ARG A 37 -9.44 -8.03 4.83
N ARG A 38 -9.96 -8.27 3.63
CA ARG A 38 -10.48 -9.56 3.19
C ARG A 38 -9.37 -10.59 3.44
N GLN A 39 -9.63 -11.55 4.32
CA GLN A 39 -8.56 -12.41 4.85
C GLN A 39 -8.04 -13.47 3.87
N LYS A 40 -8.78 -13.72 2.78
CA LYS A 40 -8.43 -14.77 1.81
C LYS A 40 -8.24 -14.16 0.42
N PRO A 41 -7.14 -14.52 -0.28
CA PRO A 41 -6.98 -14.21 -1.70
C PRO A 41 -8.12 -14.80 -2.53
N VAL A 42 -8.62 -14.02 -3.49
CA VAL A 42 -9.62 -14.43 -4.47
C VAL A 42 -8.93 -14.68 -5.81
N VAL A 43 -9.45 -15.64 -6.58
CA VAL A 43 -9.06 -15.82 -7.98
C VAL A 43 -10.14 -15.15 -8.84
N HIS A 44 -9.76 -14.09 -9.54
CA HIS A 44 -10.65 -13.38 -10.46
C HIS A 44 -10.79 -14.18 -11.75
N PRO A 45 -11.99 -14.33 -12.32
CA PRO A 45 -12.17 -15.03 -13.59
C PRO A 45 -11.41 -14.32 -14.72
N SER A 46 -11.07 -15.03 -15.78
CA SER A 46 -10.47 -14.40 -16.97
C SER A 46 -11.53 -13.57 -17.72
N ALA A 47 -11.18 -12.34 -18.06
CA ALA A 47 -11.94 -11.47 -18.97
C ALA A 47 -11.08 -11.06 -20.18
N PRO A 48 -11.67 -10.60 -21.29
CA PRO A 48 -10.92 -9.92 -22.34
C PRO A 48 -10.48 -8.52 -21.88
N ALA A 49 -9.48 -7.94 -22.55
CA ALA A 49 -9.13 -6.54 -22.34
C ALA A 49 -10.21 -5.64 -22.94
N PRO A 50 -10.77 -4.68 -22.18
CA PRO A 50 -11.77 -3.77 -22.70
C PRO A 50 -11.09 -2.80 -23.66
N LEU A 51 -11.61 -2.66 -24.88
CA LEU A 51 -11.08 -1.75 -25.89
C LEU A 51 -12.18 -0.76 -26.30
N PRO A 52 -11.80 0.45 -26.75
CA PRO A 52 -12.76 1.37 -27.36
C PRO A 52 -13.49 0.71 -28.54
N LYS A 53 -14.69 1.19 -28.84
CA LYS A 53 -15.42 0.74 -30.03
C LYS A 53 -14.67 1.16 -31.29
N ASP A 54 -14.58 0.26 -32.27
CA ASP A 54 -13.88 0.46 -33.54
C ASP A 54 -12.39 0.85 -33.37
N TYR A 55 -11.76 0.38 -32.29
CA TYR A 55 -10.35 0.69 -32.02
C TYR A 55 -9.42 0.03 -33.05
N ALA A 56 -8.48 0.82 -33.58
CA ALA A 56 -7.59 0.37 -34.64
C ALA A 56 -6.51 -0.62 -34.16
N PHE A 57 -6.23 -0.64 -32.85
CA PHE A 57 -5.22 -1.51 -32.26
C PHE A 57 -5.86 -2.70 -31.55
N THR A 58 -5.14 -3.82 -31.50
CA THR A 58 -5.57 -5.04 -30.78
C THR A 58 -5.09 -5.07 -29.33
N PHE A 59 -4.44 -4.01 -28.86
CA PHE A 59 -3.92 -3.87 -27.50
C PHE A 59 -4.44 -2.57 -26.87
N PHE A 60 -4.43 -2.53 -25.55
CA PHE A 60 -4.81 -1.37 -24.76
C PHE A 60 -3.63 -0.40 -24.66
N ASP A 61 -3.85 0.88 -24.97
CA ASP A 61 -2.84 1.92 -24.75
C ASP A 61 -3.26 2.85 -23.62
N PRO A 62 -2.66 2.77 -22.42
CA PRO A 62 -3.03 3.65 -21.30
C PRO A 62 -2.68 5.13 -21.51
N ASN A 63 -2.02 5.50 -22.62
CA ASN A 63 -1.78 6.89 -23.00
C ASN A 63 -2.83 7.43 -23.99
N ASP A 64 -3.63 6.57 -24.60
CA ASP A 64 -4.72 6.96 -25.49
C ASP A 64 -5.94 7.46 -24.68
N PRO A 65 -6.53 8.61 -25.02
CA PRO A 65 -7.67 9.16 -24.28
C PRO A 65 -8.87 8.22 -24.17
N ALA A 66 -9.22 7.49 -25.24
CA ALA A 66 -10.37 6.59 -25.22
C ALA A 66 -10.11 5.35 -24.34
N CYS A 67 -8.86 4.86 -24.31
CA CYS A 67 -8.46 3.84 -23.34
C CYS A 67 -8.46 4.37 -21.90
N GLN A 68 -8.04 5.62 -21.67
CA GLN A 68 -8.10 6.22 -20.34
C GLN A 68 -9.52 6.34 -19.79
N GLU A 69 -10.50 6.68 -20.64
CA GLU A 69 -11.92 6.67 -20.25
C GLU A 69 -12.32 5.29 -19.69
N ILE A 70 -11.91 4.21 -20.35
CA ILE A 70 -12.15 2.84 -19.88
C ILE A 70 -11.37 2.55 -18.60
N LEU A 71 -10.09 2.91 -18.52
CA LEU A 71 -9.23 2.63 -17.35
C LEU A 71 -9.80 3.26 -16.07
N PHE A 72 -10.31 4.48 -16.18
CA PHE A 72 -10.83 5.25 -15.05
C PHE A 72 -12.33 5.07 -14.82
N ASP A 73 -13.06 4.40 -15.72
CA ASP A 73 -14.48 4.06 -15.52
C ASP A 73 -14.63 3.12 -14.31
N PRO A 74 -15.39 3.50 -13.25
CA PRO A 74 -15.66 2.63 -12.11
C PRO A 74 -16.32 1.30 -12.48
N GLN A 75 -16.96 1.20 -13.65
CA GLN A 75 -17.58 -0.03 -14.15
C GLN A 75 -16.58 -1.01 -14.77
N THR A 76 -15.38 -0.57 -15.15
CA THR A 76 -14.33 -1.48 -15.61
C THR A 76 -13.93 -2.40 -14.48
N THR A 77 -14.07 -3.70 -14.69
CA THR A 77 -13.97 -4.71 -13.63
C THR A 77 -12.52 -5.11 -13.33
N ILE A 78 -12.27 -5.69 -12.16
CA ILE A 78 -10.93 -6.20 -11.80
C ILE A 78 -10.42 -7.24 -12.83
N PRO A 79 -11.19 -8.24 -13.29
CA PRO A 79 -10.81 -9.13 -14.38
C PRO A 79 -10.35 -8.43 -15.66
N GLU A 80 -11.03 -7.36 -16.06
CA GLU A 80 -10.71 -6.57 -17.25
C GLU A 80 -9.41 -5.78 -17.06
N LEU A 81 -9.19 -5.20 -15.87
CA LEU A 81 -7.92 -4.57 -15.54
C LEU A 81 -6.77 -5.59 -15.50
N PHE A 82 -7.01 -6.81 -15.00
CA PHE A 82 -6.04 -7.92 -15.13
C PHE A 82 -5.76 -8.27 -16.60
N ALA A 83 -6.75 -8.16 -17.48
CA ALA A 83 -6.57 -8.33 -18.91
C ALA A 83 -5.66 -7.26 -19.53
N ILE A 84 -5.72 -6.02 -19.04
CA ILE A 84 -4.82 -4.95 -19.49
C ILE A 84 -3.37 -5.27 -19.06
N VAL A 85 -3.11 -5.52 -17.77
CA VAL A 85 -1.72 -5.77 -17.28
C VAL A 85 -1.10 -7.06 -17.82
N ARG A 86 -1.92 -8.01 -18.30
CA ARG A 86 -1.46 -9.19 -19.05
C ARG A 86 -0.76 -8.83 -20.36
N GLN A 87 -1.14 -7.72 -20.98
CA GLN A 87 -0.54 -7.26 -22.22
C GLN A 87 0.87 -6.75 -21.94
N TRP A 88 1.87 -7.55 -22.31
CA TRP A 88 3.28 -7.20 -22.16
C TRP A 88 3.73 -6.25 -23.28
N VAL A 89 3.17 -5.06 -23.30
CA VAL A 89 3.55 -3.97 -24.20
C VAL A 89 4.13 -2.81 -23.39
N PRO A 90 5.16 -2.08 -23.88
CA PRO A 90 5.87 -1.07 -23.09
C PRO A 90 4.94 -0.03 -22.44
N GLN A 91 3.95 0.46 -23.19
CA GLN A 91 2.98 1.44 -22.70
C GLN A 91 2.19 0.96 -21.48
N VAL A 92 1.83 -0.33 -21.42
CA VAL A 92 1.12 -0.92 -20.27
C VAL A 92 2.08 -1.09 -19.09
N GLN A 93 3.28 -1.61 -19.33
CA GLN A 93 4.24 -1.87 -18.25
C GLN A 93 4.73 -0.57 -17.59
N HIS A 94 4.97 0.49 -18.35
CA HIS A 94 5.32 1.82 -17.84
C HIS A 94 4.18 2.51 -17.06
N LYS A 95 2.96 1.97 -17.11
CA LYS A 95 1.78 2.50 -16.40
C LYS A 95 1.24 1.51 -15.36
N ILE A 96 2.05 0.54 -14.95
CA ILE A 96 1.64 -0.48 -13.96
C ILE A 96 1.23 0.13 -12.63
N ASP A 97 1.81 1.26 -12.26
CA ASP A 97 1.46 2.05 -11.08
C ASP A 97 0.03 2.58 -11.17
N VAL A 98 -0.34 3.20 -12.30
CA VAL A 98 -1.68 3.73 -12.54
C VAL A 98 -2.70 2.60 -12.59
N ILE A 99 -2.45 1.57 -13.42
CA ILE A 99 -3.38 0.45 -13.59
C ILE A 99 -3.50 -0.37 -12.30
N GLY A 100 -2.39 -0.59 -11.59
CA GLY A 100 -2.38 -1.27 -10.31
C GLY A 100 -3.17 -0.53 -9.24
N ASN A 101 -3.07 0.80 -9.18
CA ASN A 101 -3.88 1.62 -8.29
C ASN A 101 -5.38 1.54 -8.60
N GLU A 102 -5.76 1.49 -9.88
CA GLU A 102 -7.14 1.26 -10.31
C GLU A 102 -7.68 -0.10 -9.82
N ILE A 103 -6.86 -1.16 -9.89
CA ILE A 103 -7.20 -2.50 -9.40
C ILE A 103 -7.40 -2.48 -7.87
N LEU A 104 -6.50 -1.85 -7.13
CA LEU A 104 -6.59 -1.73 -5.67
C LEU A 104 -7.80 -0.91 -5.24
N ARG A 105 -8.08 0.22 -5.90
CA ARG A 105 -9.23 1.08 -5.56
C ARG A 105 -10.57 0.37 -5.73
N ARG A 106 -10.66 -0.60 -6.64
CA ARG A 106 -11.84 -1.46 -6.83
C ARG A 106 -11.95 -2.60 -5.81
N GLY A 107 -11.07 -2.65 -4.81
CA GLY A 107 -11.12 -3.61 -3.71
C GLY A 107 -10.45 -4.95 -4.01
N CYS A 108 -9.54 -5.00 -4.99
CA CYS A 108 -8.66 -6.14 -5.19
C CYS A 108 -7.58 -6.19 -4.09
N HIS A 109 -7.26 -7.38 -3.60
CA HIS A 109 -6.10 -7.56 -2.71
C HIS A 109 -4.83 -7.78 -3.54
N VAL A 110 -3.65 -7.37 -3.06
CA VAL A 110 -2.36 -7.57 -3.76
C VAL A 110 -2.03 -9.05 -4.03
N ASN A 111 -2.62 -9.94 -3.24
CA ASN A 111 -2.48 -11.40 -3.34
C ASN A 111 -3.62 -12.06 -4.13
N ASP A 112 -4.65 -11.32 -4.54
CA ASP A 112 -5.66 -11.86 -5.45
C ASP A 112 -4.97 -12.24 -6.77
N ARG A 113 -5.49 -13.29 -7.40
CA ARG A 113 -4.91 -13.89 -8.59
C ARG A 113 -5.74 -13.61 -9.82
N ASP A 114 -5.06 -13.41 -10.94
CA ASP A 114 -5.64 -13.53 -12.28
C ASP A 114 -5.86 -15.00 -12.63
N GLY A 115 -7.11 -15.40 -12.86
CA GLY A 115 -7.47 -16.79 -13.12
C GLY A 115 -6.91 -17.38 -14.42
N LEU A 116 -6.39 -16.56 -15.35
CA LEU A 116 -5.73 -17.11 -16.55
C LEU A 116 -4.28 -17.51 -16.29
N THR A 117 -3.54 -16.68 -15.55
CA THR A 117 -2.07 -16.82 -15.40
C THR A 117 -1.65 -17.33 -14.03
N ASP A 118 -2.58 -17.34 -13.06
CA ASP A 118 -2.33 -17.56 -11.62
C ASP A 118 -1.40 -16.49 -10.99
N MET A 119 -1.03 -15.45 -11.74
CA MET A 119 -0.23 -14.34 -11.24
C MET A 119 -1.06 -13.42 -10.36
N THR A 120 -0.46 -12.93 -9.27
CA THR A 120 -1.06 -11.89 -8.44
C THR A 120 -0.75 -10.50 -8.96
N LEU A 121 -1.45 -9.47 -8.47
CA LEU A 121 -1.10 -8.08 -8.76
C LEU A 121 0.36 -7.77 -8.41
N LEU A 122 0.87 -8.31 -7.30
CA LEU A 122 2.27 -8.15 -6.92
C LEU A 122 3.23 -8.75 -7.96
N HIS A 123 2.93 -9.92 -8.52
CA HIS A 123 3.74 -10.51 -9.58
C HIS A 123 3.79 -9.62 -10.83
N TYR A 124 2.67 -9.03 -11.21
CA TYR A 124 2.62 -8.08 -12.34
C TYR A 124 3.44 -6.81 -12.07
N ALA A 125 3.36 -6.25 -10.87
CA ALA A 125 4.15 -5.09 -10.47
C ALA A 125 5.66 -5.39 -10.53
N CYS A 126 6.09 -6.54 -10.00
CA CYS A 126 7.49 -6.98 -10.08
C CYS A 126 7.95 -7.21 -11.51
N LYS A 127 7.09 -7.82 -12.36
CA LYS A 127 7.37 -8.07 -13.77
C LYS A 127 7.63 -6.76 -14.53
N ALA A 128 6.79 -5.75 -14.33
CA ALA A 128 6.90 -4.46 -14.99
C ALA A 128 8.18 -3.69 -14.62
N GLY A 129 8.81 -4.00 -13.49
CA GLY A 129 10.08 -3.40 -13.06
C GLY A 129 11.34 -4.09 -13.59
N ALA A 130 11.22 -5.17 -14.37
CA ALA A 130 12.38 -5.89 -14.92
C ALA A 130 13.05 -5.12 -16.07
N HIS A 131 14.38 -5.19 -16.17
CA HIS A 131 15.13 -4.57 -17.28
C HIS A 131 14.72 -5.21 -18.61
N GLY A 132 14.18 -4.42 -19.55
CA GLY A 132 13.72 -4.90 -20.86
C GLY A 132 12.31 -4.44 -21.27
N VAL A 133 11.65 -3.62 -20.45
CA VAL A 133 10.52 -2.76 -20.84
C VAL A 133 10.98 -1.40 -21.32
#